data_AF-A0A8E2D604-F1
#
_entry.id   AF-A0A8E2D604-F1
#
_cell.length_a   1.000
_cell.length_b   1.000
_cell.length_c   1.000
_cell.angle_alpha   90.00
_cell.angle_beta   90.00
_cell.angle_gamma   90.00
#
_symmetry.space_group_name_H-M   'P 1'
#
loop_
_entity.id
_entity.type
_entity.pdbx_description
1 polymer ?
#
loop_
_entity_poly.entity_id
_entity_poly.type
_entity_poly.pdbx_seq_one_letter_code
_entity_poly.pdbx_strand_id
1 'polypeptide(L)'
;MKFFLDTANLAQIREANALGVLDGVTTNPSLMAKEGIKGAEGCKQHYLEICEIVNGDVSAEVLATDFEGMVKEGKELASLHPNIVVKIPCIAEGIKAIRYLYGKGIRTNCTLVFSPGQALLAAKAGATYVSPFVGRLDDISSDGIDLVRKIVEMYSIYGFDTQVLAASIRHTQHIIQCIEVGAHVATCPLSAIVGLLKHPLTDSGLATFLADSKKYME
;
A
#
# COMPACT_ATOMS: atom_id res chain seq x y z
N MET A 1 -0.15 5.28 -11.76
CA MET A 1 0.19 4.59 -10.50
C MET A 1 -0.63 5.23 -9.39
N LYS A 2 -1.20 4.44 -8.48
CA LYS A 2 -1.92 4.94 -7.30
C LYS A 2 -0.95 5.18 -6.14
N PHE A 3 -1.25 6.15 -5.29
CA PHE A 3 -0.50 6.46 -4.07
C PHE A 3 -1.23 6.02 -2.83
N PHE A 4 -0.67 5.06 -2.10
CA PHE A 4 -1.17 4.66 -0.78
C PHE A 4 -0.21 5.16 0.30
N LEU A 5 -0.77 5.48 1.47
CA LEU A 5 0.00 5.82 2.66
C LEU A 5 0.17 4.58 3.55
N ASP A 6 1.40 4.25 3.93
CA ASP A 6 1.71 3.12 4.82
C ASP A 6 1.84 3.62 6.26
N THR A 7 0.70 3.77 6.94
CA THR A 7 0.64 4.24 8.33
C THR A 7 -0.67 3.83 9.00
N ALA A 8 -0.68 3.81 10.33
CA ALA A 8 -1.91 3.80 11.13
C ALA A 8 -2.15 5.16 11.81
N ASN A 9 -1.28 6.16 11.61
CA ASN A 9 -1.41 7.46 12.27
C ASN A 9 -2.46 8.33 11.56
N LEU A 10 -3.57 8.63 12.23
CA LEU A 10 -4.67 9.39 11.64
C LEU A 10 -4.29 10.83 11.26
N ALA A 11 -3.35 11.46 11.97
CA ALA A 11 -2.90 12.81 11.63
C ALA A 11 -2.12 12.82 10.30
N GLN A 12 -1.22 11.85 10.11
CA GLN A 12 -0.51 11.67 8.84
C GLN A 12 -1.46 11.34 7.69
N ILE A 13 -2.51 10.54 7.95
CA ILE A 13 -3.53 10.21 6.94
C ILE A 13 -4.30 11.48 6.54
N ARG A 14 -4.71 12.31 7.50
CA ARG A 14 -5.38 13.59 7.22
C ARG A 14 -4.48 14.55 6.44
N GLU A 15 -3.20 14.64 6.82
CA GLU A 15 -2.21 15.47 6.12
C GLU A 15 -2.03 15.01 4.66
N ALA A 16 -1.80 13.71 4.44
CA ALA A 16 -1.65 13.14 3.11
C ALA A 16 -2.93 13.31 2.26
N ASN A 17 -4.10 13.09 2.86
CA ASN A 17 -5.39 13.25 2.17
C ASN A 17 -5.64 14.72 1.78
N ALA A 18 -5.21 15.68 2.61
CA ALA A 18 -5.32 17.10 2.31
C ALA A 18 -4.44 17.53 1.12
N LEU A 19 -3.39 16.78 0.78
CA LEU A 19 -2.62 16.99 -0.46
C LEU A 19 -3.44 16.67 -1.73
N GLY A 20 -4.54 15.92 -1.61
CA GLY A 20 -5.44 15.60 -2.72
C GLY A 20 -4.90 14.54 -3.70
N VAL A 21 -3.84 13.82 -3.35
CA VAL A 21 -3.18 12.81 -4.21
C VAL A 21 -3.23 11.40 -3.63
N LEU A 22 -3.95 11.18 -2.53
CA LEU A 22 -3.99 9.90 -1.83
C LEU A 22 -5.14 9.02 -2.37
N ASP A 23 -4.80 7.80 -2.80
CA ASP A 23 -5.75 6.82 -3.35
C ASP A 23 -6.10 5.69 -2.38
N GLY A 24 -5.45 5.62 -1.22
CA GLY A 24 -5.67 4.57 -0.24
C GLY A 24 -4.66 4.55 0.92
N VAL A 25 -4.80 3.58 1.80
CA VAL A 25 -3.95 3.38 2.99
C VAL A 25 -3.64 1.90 3.15
N THR A 26 -2.41 1.59 3.52
CA THR A 26 -2.07 0.25 4.04
C THR A 26 -1.73 0.33 5.52
N THR A 27 -2.29 -0.59 6.29
CA THR A 27 -1.82 -0.84 7.65
C THR A 27 -1.18 -2.23 7.74
N ASN A 28 -0.63 -2.51 8.92
CA ASN A 28 -0.20 -3.83 9.35
C ASN A 28 -0.20 -3.86 10.89
N PRO A 29 -0.11 -5.06 11.52
CA PRO A 29 -0.13 -5.15 12.98
C PRO A 29 0.94 -4.31 13.69
N SER A 30 2.13 -4.16 13.10
CA SER A 30 3.20 -3.35 13.68
C SER A 30 2.87 -1.85 13.69
N LEU A 31 2.26 -1.33 12.62
CA LEU A 31 1.81 0.06 12.56
C LEU A 31 0.67 0.32 13.55
N MET A 32 -0.29 -0.59 13.65
CA MET A 32 -1.39 -0.48 14.61
C MET A 32 -0.87 -0.45 16.06
N ALA A 33 0.09 -1.33 16.37
CA ALA A 33 0.72 -1.38 17.69
C ALA A 33 1.54 -0.11 18.00
N LYS A 34 2.23 0.46 17.00
CA LYS A 34 3.01 1.68 17.15
C LYS A 34 2.15 2.89 17.56
N GLU A 35 0.93 2.97 17.04
CA GLU A 35 -0.03 4.02 17.40
C GLU A 35 -0.81 3.69 18.70
N GLY A 36 -0.49 2.58 19.37
CA GLY A 36 -1.09 2.19 20.64
C GLY A 36 -2.52 1.64 20.54
N ILE A 37 -2.96 1.26 19.34
CA ILE A 37 -4.29 0.71 19.09
C ILE A 37 -4.34 -0.73 19.63
N LYS A 38 -5.34 -1.03 20.46
CA LYS A 38 -5.41 -2.30 21.20
C LYS A 38 -6.80 -2.93 21.12
N GLY A 39 -6.79 -4.25 21.13
CA GLY A 39 -8.01 -5.06 21.14
C GLY A 39 -8.75 -5.07 19.80
N ALA A 40 -9.61 -6.07 19.62
CA ALA A 40 -10.35 -6.24 18.37
C ALA A 40 -11.24 -5.03 18.06
N GLU A 41 -11.93 -4.49 19.07
CA GLU A 41 -12.83 -3.35 18.90
C GLU A 41 -12.08 -2.06 18.56
N GLY A 42 -10.95 -1.80 19.23
CA GLY A 42 -10.09 -0.65 18.92
C GLY A 42 -9.57 -0.70 17.49
N CYS A 43 -9.13 -1.88 17.02
CA CYS A 43 -8.71 -2.06 15.63
C CYS A 43 -9.85 -1.81 14.63
N LYS A 44 -11.07 -2.33 14.90
CA LYS A 44 -12.24 -2.13 14.04
C LYS A 44 -12.60 -0.66 13.93
N GLN A 45 -12.73 0.03 15.06
CA GLN A 45 -13.04 1.45 15.11
C GLN A 45 -11.99 2.27 14.35
N HIS A 46 -10.71 1.93 14.52
CA HIS A 46 -9.63 2.61 13.82
C HIS A 46 -9.70 2.43 12.30
N TYR A 47 -10.03 1.23 11.81
CA TYR A 47 -10.22 1.01 10.37
C TYR A 47 -11.38 1.83 9.80
N LEU A 48 -12.49 1.95 10.54
CA LEU A 48 -13.62 2.79 10.14
C LEU A 48 -13.19 4.27 10.08
N GLU A 49 -12.46 4.76 11.07
CA GLU A 49 -11.93 6.13 11.06
C GLU A 49 -11.01 6.41 9.87
N ILE A 50 -10.16 5.46 9.47
CA ILE A 50 -9.35 5.60 8.25
C ILE A 50 -10.25 5.68 7.00
N CYS A 51 -11.28 4.82 6.91
CA CYS A 51 -12.21 4.80 5.78
C CYS A 51 -13.04 6.09 5.66
N GLU A 52 -13.36 6.74 6.77
CA GLU A 52 -14.04 8.05 6.78
C GLU A 52 -13.12 9.19 6.32
N ILE A 53 -11.81 9.06 6.49
CA ILE A 53 -10.84 10.08 6.05
C ILE A 53 -10.53 9.94 4.56
N VAL A 54 -10.32 8.70 4.10
CA VAL A 54 -9.80 8.41 2.76
C VAL A 54 -10.85 7.71 1.92
N ASN A 55 -11.29 8.37 0.85
CA ASN A 55 -12.17 7.79 -0.15
C ASN A 55 -11.39 6.89 -1.12
N GLY A 56 -10.78 5.83 -0.59
CA GLY A 56 -9.90 4.92 -1.30
C GLY A 56 -9.69 3.61 -0.55
N ASP A 57 -8.92 2.69 -1.12
CA ASP A 57 -8.78 1.35 -0.55
C ASP A 57 -7.98 1.35 0.77
N VAL A 58 -8.45 0.61 1.78
CA VAL A 58 -7.80 0.48 3.08
C VAL A 58 -7.43 -0.99 3.31
N SER A 59 -6.14 -1.31 3.28
CA SER A 59 -5.69 -2.68 3.55
C SER A 59 -5.66 -2.96 5.05
N ALA A 60 -6.50 -3.89 5.50
CA ALA A 60 -6.61 -4.36 6.88
C ALA A 60 -6.16 -5.81 7.02
N GLU A 61 -5.22 -6.10 7.91
CA GLU A 61 -4.53 -7.41 7.98
C GLU A 61 -5.18 -8.39 8.96
N VAL A 62 -5.34 -9.65 8.52
CA VAL A 62 -5.71 -10.77 9.39
C VAL A 62 -4.55 -11.13 10.33
N LEU A 63 -4.86 -11.70 11.49
CA LEU A 63 -3.89 -12.17 12.48
C LEU A 63 -3.77 -13.69 12.50
N ALA A 64 -4.84 -14.41 12.13
CA ALA A 64 -4.83 -15.86 12.04
C ALA A 64 -3.82 -16.37 11.01
N THR A 65 -3.29 -17.57 11.26
CA THR A 65 -2.31 -18.25 10.39
C THR A 65 -2.84 -19.55 9.78
N ASP A 66 -3.99 -20.03 10.23
CA ASP A 66 -4.73 -21.15 9.65
C ASP A 66 -5.85 -20.66 8.70
N PHE A 67 -6.29 -21.54 7.80
CA PHE A 67 -7.29 -21.19 6.78
C PHE A 67 -8.64 -20.77 7.37
N GLU A 68 -9.14 -21.48 8.39
CA GLU A 68 -10.45 -21.21 8.96
C GLU A 68 -10.48 -19.85 9.67
N GLY A 69 -9.43 -19.57 10.46
CA GLY A 69 -9.22 -18.29 11.11
C GLY A 69 -9.11 -17.14 10.12
N MET A 70 -8.28 -17.26 9.07
CA MET A 70 -8.13 -16.21 8.06
C MET A 70 -9.44 -15.93 7.29
N VAL A 71 -10.21 -16.97 6.96
CA VAL A 71 -11.51 -16.79 6.29
C VAL A 71 -12.52 -16.11 7.22
N LYS A 72 -12.54 -16.46 8.50
CA LYS A 72 -13.41 -15.84 9.50
C LYS A 72 -13.06 -14.35 9.66
N GLU A 73 -11.81 -14.06 10.01
CA GLU A 73 -11.33 -12.69 10.21
C GLU A 73 -11.47 -11.85 8.94
N GLY A 74 -11.17 -12.43 7.77
CA GLY A 74 -11.29 -11.74 6.49
C GLY A 74 -12.74 -11.33 6.18
N LYS A 75 -13.73 -12.16 6.49
CA LYS A 75 -15.15 -11.79 6.35
C LYS A 75 -15.54 -10.69 7.33
N GLU A 76 -15.09 -10.78 8.57
CA GLU A 76 -15.35 -9.76 9.60
C GLU A 76 -14.79 -8.40 9.16
N LEU A 77 -13.53 -8.35 8.71
CA LEU A 77 -12.90 -7.14 8.20
C LEU A 77 -13.62 -6.57 6.97
N ALA A 78 -13.91 -7.41 5.98
CA ALA A 78 -14.60 -6.98 4.76
C ALA A 78 -16.02 -6.43 5.01
N SER A 79 -16.67 -6.85 6.11
CA SER A 79 -17.99 -6.36 6.48
C SER A 79 -17.99 -4.96 7.13
N LEU A 80 -16.82 -4.45 7.54
CA LEU A 80 -16.71 -3.16 8.22
C LEU A 80 -17.06 -1.99 7.28
N HIS A 81 -16.50 -1.99 6.07
CA HIS A 81 -16.67 -0.90 5.11
C HIS A 81 -16.31 -1.38 3.69
N PRO A 82 -17.01 -0.92 2.62
CA PRO A 82 -16.73 -1.34 1.24
C PRO A 82 -15.30 -1.06 0.77
N ASN A 83 -14.63 -0.07 1.34
CA ASN A 83 -13.23 0.27 1.02
C ASN A 83 -12.20 -0.70 1.61
N ILE A 84 -12.59 -1.59 2.52
CA ILE A 84 -11.66 -2.54 3.12
C ILE A 84 -11.20 -3.57 2.09
N VAL A 85 -9.88 -3.77 2.07
CA VAL A 85 -9.20 -4.84 1.34
C VAL A 85 -8.52 -5.73 2.37
N VAL A 86 -8.87 -7.02 2.38
CA VAL A 86 -8.37 -7.96 3.39
C VAL A 86 -6.93 -8.36 3.06
N LYS A 87 -6.00 -7.98 3.92
CA LYS A 87 -4.58 -8.27 3.74
C LYS A 87 -4.23 -9.61 4.38
N ILE A 88 -3.61 -10.48 3.59
CA ILE A 88 -3.39 -11.91 3.91
C ILE A 88 -1.94 -12.28 3.60
N PRO A 89 -1.20 -12.93 4.52
CA PRO A 89 0.18 -13.29 4.29
C PRO A 89 0.33 -14.37 3.20
N CYS A 90 1.41 -14.32 2.44
CA CYS A 90 1.72 -15.27 1.37
C CYS A 90 2.23 -16.63 1.92
N ILE A 91 1.35 -17.36 2.61
CA ILE A 91 1.56 -18.74 3.07
C ILE A 91 0.53 -19.68 2.44
N ALA A 92 0.72 -21.00 2.53
CA ALA A 92 -0.17 -21.98 1.90
C ALA A 92 -1.64 -21.80 2.30
N GLU A 93 -1.92 -21.65 3.61
CA GLU A 93 -3.28 -21.39 4.10
C GLU A 93 -3.80 -20.02 3.67
N GLY A 94 -2.92 -19.02 3.54
CA GLY A 94 -3.26 -17.69 3.02
C GLY A 94 -3.68 -17.72 1.55
N ILE A 95 -2.98 -18.49 0.70
CA ILE A 95 -3.37 -18.67 -0.70
C ILE A 95 -4.75 -19.35 -0.81
N LYS A 96 -5.02 -20.37 0.03
CA LYS A 96 -6.35 -20.99 0.11
C LYS A 96 -7.41 -19.98 0.55
N ALA A 97 -7.12 -19.16 1.57
CA ALA A 97 -8.03 -18.14 2.08
C ALA A 97 -8.33 -17.07 1.03
N ILE A 98 -7.31 -16.58 0.29
CA ILE A 98 -7.48 -15.66 -0.83
C ILE A 98 -8.43 -16.27 -1.87
N ARG A 99 -8.21 -17.54 -2.27
CA ARG A 99 -9.08 -18.20 -3.25
C ARG A 99 -10.53 -18.30 -2.78
N TYR A 100 -10.73 -18.63 -1.50
CA TYR A 100 -12.07 -18.69 -0.91
C TYR A 100 -12.76 -17.32 -0.93
N LEU A 101 -12.05 -16.27 -0.48
CA LEU A 101 -12.59 -14.90 -0.38
C LEU A 101 -12.87 -14.29 -1.76
N TYR A 102 -12.01 -14.55 -2.74
CA TYR A 102 -12.24 -14.19 -4.14
C TYR A 102 -13.57 -14.77 -4.66
N GLY A 103 -13.85 -16.04 -4.39
CA GLY A 103 -15.12 -16.68 -4.74
C GLY A 103 -16.36 -16.10 -4.04
N LYS A 104 -16.15 -15.23 -3.03
CA LYS A 104 -17.20 -14.46 -2.35
C LYS A 104 -17.23 -12.98 -2.74
N GLY A 105 -16.41 -12.58 -3.71
CA GLY A 105 -16.30 -11.18 -4.15
C GLY A 105 -15.58 -10.28 -3.14
N ILE A 106 -14.86 -10.84 -2.17
CA ILE A 106 -14.12 -10.07 -1.17
C ILE A 106 -12.72 -9.78 -1.72
N ARG A 107 -12.36 -8.49 -1.73
CA ARG A 107 -11.06 -8.01 -2.23
C ARG A 107 -9.96 -8.33 -1.25
N THR A 108 -8.82 -8.79 -1.76
CA THR A 108 -7.67 -9.19 -0.94
C THR A 108 -6.35 -8.59 -1.40
N ASN A 109 -5.45 -8.38 -0.45
CA ASN A 109 -4.07 -7.95 -0.68
C ASN A 109 -3.11 -9.03 -0.13
N CYS A 110 -2.40 -9.74 -1.01
CA CYS A 110 -1.42 -10.73 -0.60
C CYS A 110 -0.10 -10.05 -0.18
N THR A 111 0.26 -10.14 1.10
CA THR A 111 1.44 -9.47 1.69
C THR A 111 2.59 -10.44 1.94
N LEU A 112 3.77 -9.90 2.31
CA LEU A 112 5.00 -10.65 2.55
C LEU A 112 5.46 -11.45 1.32
N VAL A 113 5.41 -10.81 0.15
CA VAL A 113 5.87 -11.39 -1.13
C VAL A 113 7.31 -10.95 -1.40
N PHE A 114 8.16 -11.92 -1.70
CA PHE A 114 9.60 -11.74 -1.92
C PHE A 114 10.12 -12.47 -3.16
N SER A 115 9.22 -13.07 -3.97
CA SER A 115 9.60 -13.75 -5.21
C SER A 115 8.47 -13.72 -6.26
N PRO A 116 8.79 -13.83 -7.57
CA PRO A 116 7.77 -13.93 -8.61
C PRO A 116 6.87 -15.17 -8.46
N GLY A 117 7.40 -16.29 -7.96
CA GLY A 117 6.62 -17.50 -7.72
C GLY A 117 5.52 -17.31 -6.66
N GLN A 118 5.81 -16.56 -5.60
CA GLN A 118 4.80 -16.17 -4.61
C GLN A 118 3.72 -15.27 -5.22
N ALA A 119 4.12 -14.28 -6.03
CA ALA A 119 3.18 -13.40 -6.72
C ALA A 119 2.28 -14.18 -7.69
N LEU A 120 2.84 -15.12 -8.46
CA LEU A 120 2.08 -16.00 -9.34
C LEU A 120 0.98 -16.76 -8.58
N LEU A 121 1.29 -17.35 -7.43
CA LEU A 121 0.30 -18.06 -6.61
C LEU A 121 -0.82 -17.12 -6.13
N ALA A 122 -0.46 -15.91 -5.68
CA ALA A 122 -1.43 -14.91 -5.24
C ALA A 122 -2.38 -14.50 -6.38
N ALA A 123 -1.85 -14.22 -7.58
CA ALA A 123 -2.66 -13.88 -8.75
C ALA A 123 -3.57 -15.03 -9.17
N LYS A 124 -3.06 -16.26 -9.23
CA LYS A 124 -3.87 -17.43 -9.58
C LYS A 124 -4.98 -17.72 -8.55
N ALA A 125 -4.78 -17.33 -7.29
CA ALA A 125 -5.81 -17.42 -6.27
C ALA A 125 -6.90 -16.34 -6.41
N GLY A 126 -6.66 -15.29 -7.20
CA GLY A 126 -7.60 -14.18 -7.42
C GLY A 126 -7.36 -12.99 -6.50
N ALA A 127 -6.12 -12.77 -6.03
CA ALA A 127 -5.82 -11.59 -5.23
C ALA A 127 -6.11 -10.29 -6.00
N THR A 128 -6.67 -9.28 -5.32
CA THR A 128 -6.86 -7.94 -5.90
C THR A 128 -5.51 -7.22 -6.00
N TYR A 129 -4.70 -7.31 -4.94
CA TYR A 129 -3.36 -6.76 -4.87
C TYR A 129 -2.34 -7.82 -4.48
N VAL A 130 -1.11 -7.65 -4.94
CA VAL A 130 0.07 -8.33 -4.41
C VAL A 130 1.06 -7.29 -3.90
N SER A 131 1.59 -7.49 -2.69
CA SER A 131 2.51 -6.56 -2.03
C SER A 131 3.94 -7.13 -1.94
N PRO A 132 4.80 -6.94 -2.95
CA PRO A 132 6.23 -7.21 -2.84
C PRO A 132 6.93 -6.18 -1.94
N PHE A 133 7.84 -6.64 -1.07
CA PHE A 133 8.48 -5.77 -0.07
C PHE A 133 9.87 -5.34 -0.54
N VAL A 134 9.95 -4.20 -1.22
CA VAL A 134 11.17 -3.65 -1.83
C VAL A 134 12.26 -3.43 -0.79
N GLY A 135 12.01 -2.55 0.20
CA GLY A 135 13.05 -2.14 1.14
C GLY A 135 13.59 -3.26 2.04
N ARG A 136 12.82 -4.33 2.27
CA ARG A 136 13.32 -5.49 3.02
C ARG A 136 14.28 -6.36 2.20
N LEU A 137 14.17 -6.34 0.87
CA LEU A 137 15.15 -6.98 0.00
C LEU A 137 16.43 -6.16 -0.04
N ASP A 138 16.32 -4.84 -0.12
CA ASP A 138 17.49 -3.95 -0.11
C ASP A 138 18.29 -4.11 1.20
N ASP A 139 17.61 -4.25 2.34
CA ASP A 139 18.25 -4.49 3.65
C ASP A 139 19.14 -5.75 3.66
N ILE A 140 18.87 -6.73 2.79
CA ILE A 140 19.66 -7.97 2.65
C ILE A 140 20.48 -7.99 1.35
N SER A 141 20.75 -6.81 0.78
CA SER A 141 21.56 -6.63 -0.44
C SER A 141 21.00 -7.33 -1.68
N SER A 142 19.67 -7.44 -1.77
CA SER A 142 18.96 -7.91 -2.95
C SER A 142 18.18 -6.75 -3.58
N ASP A 143 18.13 -6.69 -4.92
CA ASP A 143 17.43 -5.61 -5.63
C ASP A 143 15.91 -5.77 -5.50
N GLY A 144 15.29 -4.96 -4.64
CA GLY A 144 13.85 -4.97 -4.44
C GLY A 144 13.04 -4.46 -5.64
N ILE A 145 13.60 -3.55 -6.44
CA ILE A 145 12.94 -2.98 -7.62
C ILE A 145 12.91 -4.00 -8.76
N ASP A 146 13.98 -4.78 -8.92
CA ASP A 146 14.02 -5.90 -9.88
C ASP A 146 12.90 -6.92 -9.63
N LEU A 147 12.57 -7.20 -8.37
CA LEU A 147 11.43 -8.05 -8.04
C LEU A 147 10.11 -7.45 -8.56
N VAL A 148 9.87 -6.16 -8.30
CA VAL A 148 8.66 -5.47 -8.76
C VAL A 148 8.55 -5.53 -10.28
N ARG A 149 9.63 -5.21 -11.00
CA ARG A 149 9.72 -5.31 -12.47
C ARG A 149 9.33 -6.70 -12.97
N LYS A 150 9.95 -7.75 -12.43
CA LYS A 150 9.66 -9.14 -12.82
C LYS A 150 8.20 -9.52 -12.61
N ILE A 151 7.57 -9.05 -11.53
CA ILE A 151 6.15 -9.32 -11.26
C ILE A 151 5.26 -8.56 -12.24
N VAL A 152 5.52 -7.28 -12.50
CA VAL A 152 4.76 -6.46 -13.46
C VAL A 152 4.84 -7.06 -14.86
N GLU A 153 6.04 -7.41 -15.33
CA GLU A 153 6.26 -8.07 -16.62
C GLU A 153 5.49 -9.39 -16.71
N MET A 154 5.60 -10.25 -15.69
CA MET A 154 4.85 -11.51 -15.63
C MET A 154 3.34 -11.28 -15.71
N TYR A 155 2.80 -10.33 -14.96
CA TYR A 155 1.36 -10.05 -14.97
C TYR A 155 0.87 -9.51 -16.30
N SER A 156 1.66 -8.65 -16.95
CA SER A 156 1.37 -8.15 -18.29
C SER A 156 1.35 -9.27 -19.33
N ILE A 157 2.35 -10.16 -19.33
CA ILE A 157 2.47 -11.27 -20.28
C ILE A 157 1.28 -12.24 -20.18
N TYR A 158 0.87 -12.59 -18.96
CA TYR A 158 -0.19 -13.58 -18.73
C TYR A 158 -1.60 -12.97 -18.56
N GLY A 159 -1.72 -11.63 -18.61
CA GLY A 159 -2.99 -10.94 -18.47
C GLY A 159 -3.63 -11.09 -17.09
N PHE A 160 -2.84 -11.01 -16.01
CA PHE A 160 -3.38 -11.02 -14.65
C PHE A 160 -3.94 -9.65 -14.26
N ASP A 161 -5.17 -9.64 -13.74
CA ASP A 161 -5.83 -8.41 -13.23
C ASP A 161 -5.31 -7.98 -11.85
N THR A 162 -4.55 -8.83 -11.17
CA THR A 162 -3.96 -8.52 -9.86
C THR A 162 -3.03 -7.32 -9.98
N GLN A 163 -3.24 -6.30 -9.15
CA GLN A 163 -2.41 -5.09 -9.15
C GLN A 163 -1.15 -5.29 -8.30
N VAL A 164 -0.01 -4.86 -8.83
CA VAL A 164 1.26 -4.83 -8.10
C VAL A 164 1.32 -3.58 -7.22
N LEU A 165 1.26 -3.80 -5.91
CA LEU A 165 1.35 -2.78 -4.87
C LEU A 165 2.76 -2.81 -4.27
N ALA A 166 3.68 -2.03 -4.80
CA ALA A 166 5.04 -1.96 -4.27
C ALA A 166 5.01 -1.45 -2.81
N ALA A 167 5.44 -2.30 -1.88
CA ALA A 167 5.39 -2.06 -0.45
C ALA A 167 6.79 -2.04 0.16
N SER A 168 6.86 -1.69 1.45
CA SER A 168 8.14 -1.48 2.15
C SER A 168 9.03 -0.44 1.46
N ILE A 169 8.42 0.60 0.89
CA ILE A 169 9.11 1.75 0.29
C ILE A 169 9.84 2.55 1.38
N ARG A 170 11.12 2.85 1.17
CA ARG A 170 11.97 3.51 2.18
C ARG A 170 12.16 5.00 1.94
N HIS A 171 12.26 5.40 0.68
CA HIS A 171 12.62 6.76 0.27
C HIS A 171 12.02 7.13 -1.08
N THR A 172 12.04 8.43 -1.40
CA THR A 172 11.49 9.01 -2.63
C THR A 172 11.95 8.29 -3.90
N GLN A 173 13.23 7.89 -3.98
CA GLN A 173 13.76 7.22 -5.17
C GLN A 173 13.08 5.88 -5.47
N HIS A 174 12.65 5.11 -4.47
CA HIS A 174 11.92 3.86 -4.74
C HIS A 174 10.59 4.14 -5.44
N ILE A 175 9.93 5.26 -5.14
CA ILE A 175 8.68 5.64 -5.80
C ILE A 175 8.95 5.87 -7.29
N ILE A 176 9.99 6.63 -7.62
CA ILE A 176 10.40 6.88 -9.01
C ILE A 176 10.72 5.57 -9.72
N GLN A 177 11.52 4.71 -9.10
CA GLN A 177 11.87 3.40 -9.65
C GLN A 177 10.64 2.49 -9.82
N CYS A 178 9.67 2.53 -8.91
CA CYS A 178 8.40 1.80 -9.04
C CYS A 178 7.58 2.28 -10.24
N ILE A 179 7.59 3.59 -10.54
CA ILE A 179 6.95 4.14 -11.75
C ILE A 179 7.65 3.61 -13.00
N GLU A 180 8.98 3.64 -13.03
CA GLU A 180 9.79 3.20 -14.17
C GLU A 180 9.55 1.73 -14.53
N VAL A 181 9.29 0.88 -13.53
CA VAL A 181 9.01 -0.55 -13.73
C VAL A 181 7.52 -0.88 -13.82
N GLY A 182 6.64 0.13 -13.86
CA GLY A 182 5.21 -0.05 -14.10
C GLY A 182 4.40 -0.59 -12.92
N ALA A 183 4.83 -0.34 -11.68
CA ALA A 183 4.01 -0.68 -10.51
C ALA A 183 2.63 0.01 -10.56
N HIS A 184 1.59 -0.72 -10.16
CA HIS A 184 0.22 -0.20 -10.20
C HIS A 184 -0.04 0.74 -9.03
N VAL A 185 0.51 0.42 -7.86
CA VAL A 185 0.38 1.16 -6.61
C VAL A 185 1.74 1.22 -5.93
N ALA A 186 2.06 2.35 -5.30
CA ALA A 186 3.14 2.45 -4.32
C ALA A 186 2.55 2.79 -2.96
N THR A 187 2.81 1.96 -1.94
CA THR A 187 2.49 2.31 -0.55
C THR A 187 3.74 2.73 0.20
N CYS A 188 3.71 3.94 0.75
CA CYS A 188 4.91 4.63 1.23
C CYS A 188 4.66 5.34 2.56
N PRO A 189 5.69 5.59 3.37
CA PRO A 189 5.57 6.55 4.47
C PRO A 189 5.35 7.96 3.94
N LEU A 190 4.71 8.83 4.73
CA LEU A 190 4.41 10.22 4.38
C LEU A 190 5.66 11.00 3.93
N SER A 191 6.80 10.75 4.59
CA SER A 191 8.07 11.42 4.29
C SER A 191 8.55 11.17 2.86
N ALA A 192 8.32 9.97 2.31
CA ALA A 192 8.70 9.65 0.93
C ALA A 192 7.79 10.37 -0.08
N ILE A 193 6.49 10.47 0.21
CA ILE A 193 5.50 11.18 -0.63
C ILE A 193 5.82 12.68 -0.64
N VAL A 194 5.91 13.32 0.53
CA VAL A 194 6.25 14.75 0.63
C VAL A 194 7.66 15.03 0.09
N GLY A 195 8.55 14.05 0.15
CA GLY A 195 9.87 14.11 -0.47
C GLY A 195 9.83 14.34 -1.99
N LEU A 196 8.78 13.93 -2.70
CA LEU A 196 8.62 14.18 -4.14
C LEU A 196 8.43 15.67 -4.47
N LEU A 197 7.93 16.48 -3.53
CA LEU A 197 7.71 17.91 -3.74
C LEU A 197 9.01 18.73 -3.62
N LYS A 198 10.05 18.17 -3.02
CA LYS A 198 11.28 18.91 -2.68
C LYS A 198 12.23 18.94 -3.87
N HIS A 199 12.44 20.12 -4.45
CA HIS A 199 13.45 20.35 -5.48
C HIS A 199 14.06 21.75 -5.35
N PRO A 200 15.40 21.88 -5.29
CA PRO A 200 16.05 23.17 -5.02
C PRO A 200 15.74 24.24 -6.09
N LEU A 201 15.51 23.83 -7.34
CA LEU A 201 15.12 24.77 -8.40
C LEU A 201 13.67 25.24 -8.28
N THR A 202 12.79 24.47 -7.63
CA THR A 202 11.42 24.93 -7.34
C THR A 202 11.47 26.05 -6.32
N ASP A 203 12.25 25.85 -5.24
CA ASP A 203 12.40 26.85 -4.19
C ASP A 203 13.06 28.14 -4.71
N SER A 204 14.17 28.02 -5.47
CA SER A 204 14.85 29.18 -6.03
C SER A 204 14.03 29.90 -7.09
N GLY A 205 13.29 29.16 -7.92
CA GLY A 205 12.37 29.71 -8.92
C GLY A 205 11.25 30.51 -8.26
N LEU A 206 10.58 29.94 -7.26
CA LEU A 206 9.50 30.61 -6.54
C LEU A 206 9.99 31.88 -5.83
N ALA A 207 11.16 31.83 -5.18
CA ALA A 207 11.76 32.99 -4.54
C ALA A 207 12.03 34.12 -5.55
N THR A 208 12.55 33.77 -6.74
CA THR A 208 12.80 34.73 -7.82
C THR A 208 11.50 35.37 -8.31
N PHE A 209 10.47 34.58 -8.58
CA PHE A 209 9.17 35.08 -9.04
C PHE A 209 8.51 36.02 -8.02
N LEU A 210 8.60 35.70 -6.73
CA LEU A 210 8.07 36.58 -5.66
C LEU A 210 8.89 37.86 -5.48
N ALA A 211 10.19 37.83 -5.76
CA ALA A 211 11.02 39.03 -5.72
C ALA A 211 10.72 39.95 -6.92
N ASP A 212 10.56 39.39 -8.10
CA ASP A 212 10.23 40.14 -9.30
C ASP A 212 8.80 40.68 -9.27
N SER A 213 7.85 39.95 -8.67
CA SER A 213 6.46 40.41 -8.53
C SER A 213 6.30 41.68 -7.72
N LYS A 214 7.11 41.83 -6.67
CA LYS A 214 7.14 43.06 -5.86
C LYS A 214 7.55 44.28 -6.68
N LYS A 215 8.43 44.13 -7.68
CA LYS A 215 8.95 45.24 -8.49
C LYS A 215 7.90 45.88 -9.41
N TYR A 216 6.88 45.14 -9.83
CA TYR A 216 5.84 45.63 -10.74
C TYR A 216 4.47 45.84 -10.08
N MET A 217 4.32 45.46 -8.82
CA MET A 217 3.10 45.68 -8.03
C MET A 217 3.18 46.94 -7.14
N GLU A 218 4.37 47.56 -7.03
CA GLU A 218 4.59 48.92 -6.52
C GLU A 218 4.24 49.97 -7.57
#